data_AF-A0A1G1Y306-F1
#
_entry.id   AF-A0A1G1Y306-F1
#
_cell.length_a   1.000
_cell.length_b   1.000
_cell.length_c   1.000
_cell.angle_alpha   90.00
_cell.angle_beta   90.00
_cell.angle_gamma   90.00
#
_symmetry.space_group_name_H-M   'P 1'
#
loop_
_entity.id
_entity.type
_entity.pdbx_description
1 polymer ?
#
loop_
_entity_poly.entity_id
_entity_poly.type
_entity_poly.pdbx_seq_one_letter_code
_entity_poly.pdbx_strand_id
1 'polypeptide(L)' 'MKILPKDKKKYILADKKDFIILNKIYKLEKKLLSRDDRKLVKFIRTQLERDWRTPIIKLLDQLLKKY' A
#
# COMPACT_ATOMS: atom_id res chain seq x y z
N MET A 1 6.38 -15.37 10.03
CA MET A 1 6.57 -14.17 9.17
C MET A 1 6.85 -12.96 10.07
N LYS A 2 7.93 -12.21 9.83
CA LYS A 2 8.31 -11.08 10.69
C LYS A 2 7.76 -9.77 10.10
N ILE A 3 6.61 -9.31 10.61
CA ILE A 3 6.04 -8.00 10.25
C ILE A 3 6.93 -6.94 10.90
N LEU A 4 7.32 -5.90 10.17
CA LEU A 4 8.11 -4.83 10.77
C LEU A 4 7.28 -4.10 11.85
N PRO A 5 7.89 -3.70 12.98
CA PRO A 5 7.19 -3.04 14.08
C PRO A 5 6.41 -1.78 13.66
N LYS A 6 6.94 -1.05 12.66
CA LYS A 6 6.31 0.15 12.07
C LYS A 6 4.99 -0.13 11.36
N ASP A 7 4.87 -1.30 10.74
CA ASP A 7 3.71 -1.72 9.95
C ASP A 7 2.63 -2.33 10.85
N LYS A 8 3.01 -2.79 12.06
CA LYS A 8 2.11 -3.39 13.06
C LYS A 8 1.13 -2.40 13.70
N LYS A 9 1.46 -1.10 13.72
CA LYS A 9 0.59 -0.02 14.21
C LYS A 9 -0.25 0.64 13.12
N LYS A 10 0.16 0.52 11.86
CA LYS A 10 -0.39 1.32 10.74
C LYS A 10 -1.46 0.58 9.94
N TYR A 11 -1.41 -0.75 9.89
CA TYR A 11 -2.30 -1.56 9.08
C TYR A 11 -3.38 -2.26 9.92
N ILE A 12 -4.61 -2.27 9.42
CA ILE A 12 -5.66 -3.18 9.92
C ILE A 12 -5.34 -4.55 9.32
N LEU A 13 -4.42 -5.29 9.95
CA LEU A 13 -4.09 -6.66 9.56
C LEU A 13 -5.15 -7.62 10.12
N ALA A 14 -6.42 -7.35 9.83
CA ALA A 14 -7.57 -8.07 10.38
C ALA A 14 -7.78 -9.42 9.69
N ASP A 15 -7.46 -9.52 8.39
CA ASP A 15 -7.65 -10.72 7.59
C ASP A 15 -6.31 -11.37 7.23
N LYS A 16 -6.31 -12.71 7.12
CA LYS A 16 -5.16 -13.49 6.62
C LYS A 16 -4.76 -13.03 5.20
N LYS A 17 -5.69 -12.51 4.41
CA LYS A 17 -5.46 -11.95 3.07
C LYS A 17 -4.57 -10.71 3.11
N ASP A 18 -4.70 -9.84 4.12
CA ASP A 18 -3.87 -8.64 4.26
C ASP A 18 -2.40 -8.99 4.44
N PHE A 19 -2.12 -10.07 5.19
CA PHE A 19 -0.77 -10.61 5.34
C PHE A 19 -0.20 -11.16 4.03
N ILE A 20 -1.03 -11.82 3.21
CA ILE A 20 -0.64 -12.33 1.90
C ILE A 20 -0.27 -11.17 0.97
N ILE A 21 -1.08 -10.10 0.96
CA ILE A 21 -0.83 -8.89 0.17
C ILE A 21 0.46 -8.22 0.63
N LEU A 22 0.64 -8.00 1.93
CA LEU A 22 1.85 -7.39 2.49
C LEU A 22 3.11 -8.20 2.14
N ASN A 23 3.04 -9.53 2.20
CA ASN A 23 4.16 -10.39 1.83
C ASN A 23 4.48 -10.30 0.33
N LYS A 24 3.47 -10.20 -0.53
CA LYS A 24 3.66 -9.94 -1.97
C LYS A 24 4.33 -8.58 -2.19
N ILE A 25 3.92 -7.54 -1.46
CA ILE A 25 4.56 -6.21 -1.51
C ILE A 25 6.03 -6.30 -1.12
N TYR A 26 6.37 -6.95 -0.01
CA TYR A 26 7.78 -7.13 0.40
C TYR A 26 8.64 -7.86 -0.63
N LYS A 27 8.05 -8.84 -1.34
CA LYS A 27 8.75 -9.54 -2.43
C LYS A 27 8.96 -8.63 -3.64
N LEU A 28 7.97 -7.79 -3.96
CA LEU A 28 8.04 -6.84 -5.08
C LEU A 28 9.00 -5.68 -4.78
N GLU A 29 9.06 -5.19 -3.54
CA GLU A 29 9.99 -4.12 -3.13
C GLU A 29 11.46 -4.53 -3.24
N LYS A 30 11.76 -5.83 -3.20
CA LYS A 30 13.11 -6.37 -3.41
C LYS A 30 13.48 -6.54 -4.88
N LYS A 31 12.53 -6.35 -5.81
CA LYS A 31 12.75 -6.43 -7.25
C LYS A 31 12.97 -5.04 -7.85
N LEU A 32 13.68 -4.99 -8.96
CA LEU A 32 13.76 -3.80 -9.81
C LEU A 32 12.42 -3.64 -10.56
N LEU A 33 11.52 -2.87 -9.96
CA LEU A 33 10.24 -2.51 -10.57
C LEU A 33 10.42 -1.29 -11.48
N SER A 34 9.63 -1.23 -12.56
CA SER A 34 9.49 0.00 -13.35
C SER A 34 8.92 1.13 -12.50
N ARG A 35 9.05 2.38 -12.96
CA ARG A 35 8.54 3.54 -12.22
C ARG A 35 7.03 3.45 -11.97
N ASP A 36 6.28 2.91 -12.92
CA ASP A 36 4.83 2.79 -12.83
C ASP A 36 4.40 1.59 -11.99
N ASP A 37 5.08 0.43 -12.10
CA ASP A 37 4.85 -0.70 -11.20
C ASP A 37 5.15 -0.32 -9.75
N ARG A 38 6.19 0.50 -9.53
CA ARG A 38 6.54 0.99 -8.19
C ARG A 38 5.47 1.93 -7.63
N LYS A 39 4.85 2.77 -8.47
CA LYS A 39 3.69 3.59 -8.04
C LYS A 39 2.51 2.70 -7.68
N LEU A 40 2.23 1.68 -8.49
CA LEU A 40 1.14 0.75 -8.26
C LEU A 40 1.33 -0.04 -6.96
N VAL A 41 2.53 -0.56 -6.70
CA VAL A 41 2.86 -1.25 -5.45
C VAL A 41 2.73 -0.33 -4.24
N LYS A 42 3.16 0.93 -4.35
CA LYS A 42 2.95 1.93 -3.30
C LYS A 42 1.46 2.21 -3.06
N PHE A 43 0.66 2.31 -4.11
CA PHE A 43 -0.79 2.50 -4.01
C PHE A 43 -1.49 1.30 -3.35
N ILE A 44 -1.12 0.07 -3.72
CA ILE A 44 -1.63 -1.14 -3.06
C ILE A 44 -1.24 -1.13 -1.58
N ARG A 45 -0.03 -0.67 -1.25
CA ARG A 45 0.42 -0.55 0.14
C ARG A 45 -0.42 0.44 0.96
N THR A 46 -0.88 1.56 0.39
CA THR A 46 -1.76 2.50 1.11
C THR A 46 -3.11 1.89 1.44
N GLN A 47 -3.61 0.93 0.65
CA GLN A 47 -4.89 0.25 0.89
C GLN A 47 -4.90 -0.59 2.17
N LEU A 48 -3.72 -1.00 2.65
CA LEU A 48 -3.59 -1.76 3.89
C LEU A 48 -3.66 -0.86 5.13
N GLU A 49 -3.51 0.46 4.97
CA GLU A 49 -3.50 1.44 6.09
C GLU A 49 -4.87 1.53 6.76
N ARG A 50 -4.88 1.76 8.08
CA ARG A 50 -6.12 1.89 8.84
C ARG A 50 -7.04 2.96 8.29
N ASP A 51 -6.46 4.05 7.80
CA ASP A 51 -7.17 5.16 7.17
C ASP A 51 -6.79 5.29 5.68
N TRP A 52 -6.82 4.18 4.96
CA TRP A 52 -6.47 4.12 3.54
C TRP A 52 -7.34 5.02 2.65
N ARG A 53 -8.51 5.44 3.12
CA ARG A 53 -9.45 6.29 2.37
C ARG A 53 -8.90 7.70 2.19
N THR A 54 -8.31 8.29 3.24
CA THR A 54 -7.73 9.64 3.21
C THR A 54 -6.70 9.87 2.10
N PRO A 55 -5.66 9.03 1.92
CA PRO A 55 -4.70 9.21 0.84
C PRO A 55 -5.31 9.00 -0.56
N ILE A 56 -6.36 8.17 -0.70
CA ILE A 56 -7.06 8.00 -1.98
C ILE A 56 -7.88 9.21 -2.33
N ILE A 57 -8.68 9.71 -1.40
CA ILE A 57 -9.49 10.91 -1.60
C ILE A 57 -8.59 12.05 -2.05
N LYS A 58 -7.46 12.25 -1.37
CA LYS A 58 -6.46 13.25 -1.76
C LYS A 58 -5.90 13.04 -3.17
N LEU A 59 -5.63 11.79 -3.56
CA LEU A 59 -5.15 11.47 -4.91
C LEU A 59 -6.23 11.75 -5.96
N LEU A 60 -7.48 11.40 -5.68
CA LEU A 60 -8.62 11.65 -6.56
C LEU A 60 -8.90 13.15 -6.71
N ASP A 61 -8.84 13.92 -5.63
CA ASP A 61 -8.97 15.38 -5.68
C ASP A 61 -7.89 16.02 -6.55
N GLN A 62 -6.66 15.50 -6.50
CA GLN A 62 -5.57 15.95 -7.37
C GLN A 62 -5.82 15.58 -8.84
N LEU A 63 -6.42 14.42 -9.12
CA LEU A 63 -6.79 14.02 -10.48
C LEU A 63 -7.95 14.85 -11.03
N LEU A 64 -8.98 15.11 -10.21
CA LEU A 64 -10.11 15.97 -10.56
C LEU A 64 -9.70 17.43 -10.80
N LYS A 65 -8.59 17.89 -10.21
CA LYS A 65 -8.03 19.22 -10.53
C LYS A 65 -7.22 19.23 -11.83
N LYS A 66 -6.75 18.07 -12.27
CA LYS A 66 -5.86 17.93 -13.42
C LYS A 66 -6.63 17.68 -14.72
N TYR A 67 -7.75 16.98 -14.64
CA TYR A 67 -8.64 16.62 -15.75
C TYR A 67 -9.99 17.31 -15.58
#